data_AF-A0A536XNC4-F1
#
_entry.id   AF-A0A536XNC4-F1
#
_cell.length_a   1.000
_cell.length_b   1.000
_cell.length_c   1.000
_cell.angle_alpha   90.00
_cell.angle_beta   90.00
_cell.angle_gamma   90.00
#
_symmetry.space_group_name_H-M   'P 1'
#
loop_
_entity.id
_entity.type
_entity.pdbx_description
1 polymer ?
#
loop_
_entity_poly.entity_id
_entity_poly.type
_entity_poly.pdbx_seq_one_letter_code
_entity_poly.pdbx_strand_id
1 'polypeptide(L)' 'MARVLFICLLLGLPSALVAQGRELPDFTELAERQGPTVVNISTTQMRERRASPQIPNLEED' A
#
# COMPACT_ATOMS: atom_id res chain seq x y z
N MET A 1 32.22 3.97 35.85
CA MET A 1 30.87 3.84 35.25
C MET A 1 30.56 4.96 34.27
N ALA A 2 30.53 6.23 34.71
CA ALA A 2 30.22 7.38 33.83
C ALA A 2 31.13 7.49 32.59
N ARG A 3 32.44 7.20 32.73
CA ARG A 3 33.41 7.21 31.63
C ARG A 3 33.12 6.16 30.55
N VAL A 4 32.72 4.96 30.97
CA VAL A 4 32.38 3.86 30.06
C VAL A 4 31.07 4.18 29.34
N LEU A 5 30.09 4.72 30.06
CA LEU A 5 28.81 5.17 29.49
C LEU A 5 29.01 6.28 28.45
N PHE A 6 29.91 7.22 28.72
CA PHE A 6 30.25 8.30 27.79
C PHE A 6 30.92 7.77 26.52
N ILE A 7 31.83 6.80 26.64
CA ILE A 7 32.47 6.14 25.50
C ILE A 7 31.45 5.35 24.67
N CYS A 8 30.56 4.60 25.33
CA CYS A 8 29.48 3.87 24.64
C CYS A 8 28.53 4.83 23.90
N LEU A 9 28.20 5.98 24.49
CA LEU A 9 27.36 7.00 23.85
C LEU A 9 28.05 7.60 22.62
N LEU A 10 29.34 7.95 22.73
CA LEU A 10 30.14 8.48 21.62
C LEU A 10 30.29 7.48 20.46
N LEU A 11 30.47 6.19 20.76
CA LEU A 11 30.59 5.14 19.74
C LEU A 11 29.24 4.74 19.11
N GLY A 12 28.12 4.86 19.83
CA GLY A 12 26.80 4.46 19.36
C GLY A 12 26.05 5.52 18.55
N LEU A 13 26.36 6.81 18.73
CA LEU A 13 25.74 7.92 17.99
C LEU A 13 25.84 7.84 16.45
N PRO A 14 27.00 7.50 15.83
CA PRO A 14 27.12 7.52 14.37
C PRO A 14 26.31 6.42 13.68
N SER A 15 26.01 5.31 14.36
CA SER A 15 25.18 4.23 13.80
C SER A 15 23.73 4.64 13.57
N ALA A 16 23.22 5.62 14.34
CA ALA A 16 21.87 6.15 14.17
C ALA A 16 21.73 7.08 12.94
N LEU A 17 22.84 7.66 12.46
CA LEU A 17 22.86 8.54 11.29
C LEU A 17 22.81 7.76 9.97
N VAL A 18 23.39 6.56 9.91
CA VAL A 18 23.41 5.70 8.70
C VAL A 18 22.05 5.05 8.43
N ALA A 19 21.16 5.00 9.43
CA ALA A 19 19.79 4.50 9.29
C ALA A 19 18.83 5.53 8.65
N GLN A 20 19.27 6.78 8.47
CA GLN A 20 18.46 7.85 7.91
C GLN A 20 18.55 7.82 6.39
N GLY A 21 17.56 7.19 5.76
CA GLY A 21 17.18 7.51 4.39
C GLY A 21 17.92 6.71 3.32
N ARG A 22 17.51 5.45 3.12
CA ARG A 22 17.50 4.95 1.75
C ARG A 22 16.51 5.85 1.01
N GLU A 23 17.00 6.63 0.05
CA GLU A 23 16.17 7.50 -0.76
C GLU A 23 14.96 6.71 -1.28
N LEU A 24 13.79 7.33 -1.26
CA LEU A 24 12.59 6.67 -1.78
C LEU A 24 12.87 6.31 -3.25
N PRO A 25 12.58 5.06 -3.67
CA PRO A 25 12.75 4.68 -5.06
C PRO A 25 11.91 5.57 -5.97
N ASP A 26 12.50 6.00 -7.08
CA ASP A 26 11.80 6.75 -8.12
C ASP A 26 11.01 5.78 -9.02
N PHE A 27 9.69 5.98 -9.07
CA PHE A 27 8.77 5.20 -9.90
C PHE A 27 8.25 6.00 -11.10
N THR A 28 8.80 7.17 -11.41
CA THR A 28 8.32 8.05 -12.47
C THR A 28 8.30 7.35 -13.83
N GLU A 29 9.41 6.71 -14.24
CA GLU A 29 9.46 5.98 -15.52
C GLU A 29 8.45 4.82 -15.56
N LEU A 30 8.30 4.08 -14.46
CA LEU A 30 7.35 2.98 -14.38
C LEU A 30 5.91 3.48 -14.52
N ALA A 31 5.57 4.56 -13.84
CA ALA A 31 4.25 5.19 -13.90
C ALA A 31 3.95 5.74 -15.30
N GLU A 32 4.94 6.35 -15.97
CA GLU A 32 4.78 6.85 -17.34
C GLU A 32 4.57 5.71 -18.35
N ARG A 33 5.34 4.62 -18.24
CA ARG A 33 5.24 3.47 -19.15
C ARG A 33 3.99 2.62 -18.91
N GLN A 34 3.60 2.43 -17.65
CA GLN A 34 2.55 1.48 -17.27
C GLN A 34 1.22 2.15 -16.91
N GLY A 35 1.20 3.47 -16.66
CA GLY A 35 -0.01 4.23 -16.38
C GLY A 35 -1.14 4.02 -17.40
N PRO A 36 -0.87 4.02 -18.72
CA PRO A 36 -1.90 3.78 -19.73
C PRO A 36 -2.58 2.40 -19.66
N THR A 37 -1.95 1.42 -19.02
CA THR A 37 -2.51 0.06 -18.84
C THR A 37 -3.60 0.03 -17.76
N VAL A 38 -3.63 1.02 -16.87
CA VAL A 38 -4.60 1.10 -15.78
C VAL A 38 -5.87 1.78 -16.26
N VAL A 39 -6.95 1.01 -16.41
CA VAL A 39 -8.24 1.51 -16.88
C VAL A 39 -9.29 1.48 -15.76
N ASN A 40 -10.18 2.46 -15.76
CA ASN A 40 -11.38 2.43 -14.93
C ASN A 40 -12.45 1.58 -15.60
N ILE A 41 -12.93 0.55 -14.91
CA ILE A 41 -14.02 -0.32 -15.40
C ILE A 41 -15.27 -0.01 -14.58
N SER A 42 -16.32 0.44 -15.28
CA SER A 42 -17.63 0.71 -14.69
C SER A 42 -18.67 -0.14 -15.40
N THR A 43 -19.35 -1.01 -14.65
CA THR A 43 -20.44 -1.83 -15.17
C THR A 43 -21.79 -1.20 -14.82
N THR A 44 -22.71 -1.14 -15.78
CA THR A 44 -24.12 -0.84 -15.51
C THR A 44 -24.92 -2.14 -15.52
N GLN A 45 -25.80 -2.32 -14.54
CA GLN A 45 -26.70 -3.47 -14.50
C GLN A 45 -28.12 -3.00 -14.78
N MET A 46 -28.78 -3.60 -15.78
CA MET A 46 -30.21 -3.40 -16.01
C MET A 46 -30.96 -4.22 -14.97
N ARG A 47 -31.53 -3.56 -13.95
CA ARG A 47 -32.41 -4.21 -12.98
C ARG A 47 -33.73 -4.53 -13.67
N GLU A 48 -33.89 -5.74 -14.19
CA GLU A 48 -35.20 -6.23 -14.62
C GLU A 48 -36.13 -6.16 -13.41
N ARG A 49 -37.29 -5.50 -13.56
CA ARG A 49 -38.28 -5.34 -12.49
C ARG A 49 -38.98 -6.68 -12.27
N ARG A 50 -38.26 -7.70 -11.81
CA ARG A 50 -38.88 -8.89 -11.26
C ARG A 50 -39.51 -8.47 -9.94
N ALA A 51 -40.84 -8.56 -9.88
CA ALA A 51 -41.62 -8.28 -8.68
C ALA A 51 -41.38 -9.40 -7.66
N SER A 52 -40.18 -9.49 -7.09
CA SER A 52 -39.89 -10.17 -5.82
C SER A 52 -38.42 -9.92 -5.44
N PRO A 53 -38.10 -9.67 -4.17
CA PRO A 53 -36.71 -9.55 -3.74
C PRO A 53 -36.00 -10.90 -3.87
N GLN A 54 -35.10 -11.03 -4.85
CA GLN A 54 -34.25 -12.21 -4.96
C GLN A 54 -33.15 -12.13 -3.90
N ILE A 55 -33.30 -12.95 -2.86
CA ILE A 55 -32.28 -13.18 -1.83
C ILE A 55 -31.24 -14.13 -2.44
N PRO A 56 -29.96 -13.76 -2.51
CA PRO A 56 -28.94 -14.66 -3.03
C PRO A 56 -28.85 -15.93 -2.18
N ASN A 57 -28.79 -17.09 -2.83
CA ASN A 57 -28.51 -18.42 -2.24
C ASN A 57 -29.67 -19.19 -1.57
N LEU A 58 -30.92 -18.97 -1.97
CA LEU A 58 -31.99 -19.95 -1.73
C LEU A 58 -32.11 -20.84 -2.97
N GLU A 59 -31.74 -22.11 -2.84
CA GLU A 59 -32.09 -23.15 -3.80
C GLU A 59 -33.62 -23.32 -3.76
N GLU A 60 -34.27 -23.20 -4.90
CA GLU A 60 -35.72 -23.37 -5.05
C GLU A 60 -36.00 -24.86 -5.32
N ASP A 61 -36.75 -25.54 -4.43
CA ASP A 61 -37.41 -26.84 -4.70
C ASP A 61 -38.67 -26.65 -5.58
#